data_AF-A0A843EKM5-F1
#
_entry.id   AF-A0A843EKM5-F1
#
_cell.length_a   1.000
_cell.length_b   1.000
_cell.length_c   1.000
_cell.angle_alpha   90.00
_cell.angle_beta   90.00
_cell.angle_gamma   90.00
#
_symmetry.space_group_name_H-M   'P 1'
#
loop_
_entity.id
_entity.type
_entity.pdbx_description
1 polymer ?
#
loop_
_entity_poly.entity_id
_entity_poly.type
_entity_poly.pdbx_seq_one_letter_code
_entity_poly.pdbx_strand_id
1 'polypeptide(L)'
;MPEFEWKIVEKIAVLSTSAKGWTKELNLISWNNREPKYDVREWNPDGTKMGKGVTLSAEEAAYLKKALNERSELCNRSSKTPYPFNWILMKHLVLYSRRFDEAAA
;
A
#
# COMPACT_ATOMS: atom_id res chain seq x y z
N MET A 1 -8.06 -22.18 32.36
CA MET A 1 -7.94 -21.04 31.43
C MET A 1 -8.10 -21.60 30.03
N PRO A 2 -8.93 -21.00 29.15
CA PRO A 2 -9.00 -21.43 27.76
C PRO A 2 -7.62 -21.22 27.12
N GLU A 3 -7.07 -22.28 26.54
CA GLU A 3 -5.83 -22.25 25.79
C GLU A 3 -6.02 -21.32 24.58
N PHE A 4 -5.19 -20.29 24.47
CA PHE A 4 -5.28 -19.32 23.39
C PHE A 4 -4.43 -19.82 22.23
N GLU A 5 -5.07 -20.46 21.26
CA GLU A 5 -4.40 -20.99 20.08
C GLU A 5 -4.42 -19.97 18.94
N TRP A 6 -3.28 -19.80 18.27
CA TRP A 6 -3.19 -19.02 17.05
C TRP A 6 -2.39 -19.76 16.00
N LYS A 7 -2.81 -19.62 14.75
CA LYS A 7 -2.11 -20.16 13.60
C LYS A 7 -1.84 -19.05 12.61
N ILE A 8 -0.58 -18.83 12.29
CA ILE A 8 -0.19 -17.96 11.18
C ILE A 8 -0.54 -18.72 9.90
N VAL A 9 -1.55 -18.25 9.19
CA VAL A 9 -2.01 -18.80 7.91
C VAL A 9 -1.08 -18.33 6.80
N GLU A 10 -0.70 -17.06 6.83
CA GLU A 10 0.14 -16.45 5.81
C GLU A 10 0.99 -15.32 6.40
N LYS A 11 2.23 -15.18 5.93
CA LYS A 11 3.09 -14.04 6.23
C LYS A 11 3.09 -13.08 5.04
N ILE A 12 2.58 -11.87 5.23
CA ILE A 12 2.31 -10.94 4.12
C ILE A 12 3.47 -9.98 3.94
N ALA A 13 3.89 -9.28 5.01
CA ALA A 13 4.98 -8.31 4.93
C ALA A 13 5.67 -8.07 6.26
N VAL A 14 6.98 -7.81 6.22
CA VAL A 14 7.74 -7.27 7.37
C VAL A 14 7.78 -5.75 7.23
N LEU A 15 7.20 -5.05 8.20
CA LEU A 15 7.09 -3.59 8.21
C LEU A 15 8.34 -2.92 8.79
N SER A 16 8.96 -3.51 9.81
CA SER A 16 10.18 -2.97 10.42
C SER A 16 10.93 -4.05 11.20
N THR A 17 12.25 -3.92 11.26
CA THR A 17 13.12 -4.77 12.08
C THR A 17 13.80 -3.92 13.15
N SER A 18 13.72 -4.36 14.39
CA SER A 18 14.38 -3.74 15.54
C SER A 18 15.82 -4.25 15.68
N ALA A 19 16.71 -3.43 16.25
CA ALA A 19 18.09 -3.83 16.54
C ALA A 19 18.20 -5.05 17.47
N LYS A 20 17.15 -5.32 18.25
CA LYS A 20 17.04 -6.50 19.14
C LYS A 20 16.50 -7.75 18.41
N GLY A 21 16.32 -7.69 17.09
CA GLY A 21 15.80 -8.79 16.27
C GLY A 21 14.28 -8.92 16.26
N TRP A 22 13.54 -8.04 16.95
CA TRP A 22 12.08 -8.04 16.90
C TRP A 22 11.60 -7.53 15.55
N THR A 23 10.64 -8.20 14.94
CA THR A 23 10.09 -7.85 13.64
C THR A 23 8.63 -7.44 13.78
N LYS A 24 8.28 -6.27 13.26
CA LYS A 24 6.87 -5.88 13.10
C LYS A 24 6.40 -6.43 11.77
N GLU A 25 5.39 -7.29 11.81
CA GLU A 25 4.92 -8.03 10.65
C GLU A 25 3.41 -7.84 10.46
N LEU A 26 2.99 -7.80 9.20
CA LEU A 26 1.61 -7.99 8.78
C LEU A 26 1.45 -9.45 8.37
N ASN A 27 0.61 -10.18 9.10
CA ASN A 27 0.36 -11.60 8.89
C ASN A 27 -1.15 -11.84 8.83
N LEU A 28 -1.56 -12.96 8.21
CA LEU A 28 -2.92 -13.47 8.28
C LEU A 28 -2.96 -14.55 9.37
N ILE A 29 -3.77 -14.35 10.41
CA ILE A 29 -3.77 -15.18 11.61
C ILE A 29 -5.18 -15.69 11.89
N SER A 30 -5.30 -17.01 12.02
CA SER A 30 -6.49 -17.66 12.56
C SER A 30 -6.36 -17.77 14.07
N TRP A 31 -7.36 -17.25 14.77
CA TRP A 31 -7.45 -17.31 16.21
C TRP A 31 -8.45 -18.38 16.63
N ASN A 32 -8.04 -19.35 17.44
CA ASN A 32 -8.88 -20.46 17.92
C ASN A 32 -9.64 -21.17 16.77
N ASN A 33 -8.95 -21.43 15.66
CA ASN A 33 -9.51 -22.04 14.43
C ASN A 33 -10.70 -21.27 13.82
N ARG A 34 -10.82 -19.97 14.10
CA ARG A 34 -11.81 -19.09 13.46
C ARG A 34 -11.30 -18.55 12.13
N GLU A 35 -12.17 -17.84 11.44
CA GLU A 35 -11.83 -17.16 10.19
C GLU A 35 -10.54 -16.33 10.34
N PRO A 36 -9.56 -16.52 9.43
CA PRO A 36 -8.30 -15.80 9.50
C PRO A 36 -8.51 -14.29 9.35
N LYS A 37 -7.83 -13.51 10.18
CA LYS A 37 -7.89 -12.05 10.16
C LYS A 37 -6.51 -11.47 9.89
N TYR A 38 -6.49 -10.27 9.33
CA TYR A 38 -5.24 -9.54 9.15
C TYR A 38 -4.76 -9.07 10.52
N ASP A 39 -3.47 -9.15 10.76
CA ASP A 39 -2.92 -8.77 12.03
C ASP A 39 -1.55 -8.14 11.86
N VAL A 40 -1.41 -6.96 12.47
CA VAL A 40 -0.14 -6.24 12.54
C VAL A 40 0.36 -6.30 13.96
N ARG A 41 1.44 -7.04 14.19
CA ARG A 41 2.07 -7.12 15.51
C ARG A 41 3.56 -7.27 15.45
N GLU A 42 4.19 -7.02 16.58
CA GLU A 42 5.61 -7.30 16.78
C GLU A 42 5.81 -8.75 17.21
N TRP A 43 6.71 -9.46 16.54
CA TRP A 43 7.13 -10.82 16.84
C TRP A 43 8.58 -10.82 17.28
N ASN A 44 8.92 -11.74 18.19
CA ASN A 44 10.32 -12.04 18.47
C ASN A 44 10.95 -12.82 17.30
N PRO A 45 12.29 -12.90 17.21
CA PRO A 45 12.99 -13.62 16.13
C PRO A 45 12.50 -15.07 15.95
N ASP A 46 12.13 -15.72 17.06
CA ASP A 46 11.70 -17.12 17.07
C ASP A 46 10.19 -17.30 16.81
N GLY A 47 9.41 -16.21 16.72
CA GLY A 47 7.95 -16.24 16.50
C GLY A 47 7.12 -16.84 17.65
N THR A 48 7.74 -17.13 18.80
CA THR A 48 7.11 -17.74 19.98
C THR A 48 6.39 -16.73 20.87
N LYS A 49 6.83 -15.47 20.87
CA LYS A 49 6.25 -14.39 21.67
C LYS A 49 5.71 -13.30 20.74
N MET A 50 4.47 -12.93 21.00
CA MET A 50 3.82 -11.80 20.37
C MET A 50 3.89 -10.57 21.30
N GLY A 51 4.18 -9.42 20.72
CA GLY A 51 4.15 -8.12 21.37
C GLY A 51 2.81 -7.42 21.21
N LYS A 52 2.82 -6.09 21.31
CA LYS A 52 1.64 -5.26 21.06
C LYS A 52 1.29 -5.33 19.57
N GLY A 53 -0.01 -5.39 19.28
CA GLY A 53 -0.51 -5.47 17.90
C GLY A 53 -1.97 -5.10 17.80
N VAL A 54 -2.45 -5.11 16.56
CA VAL A 54 -3.85 -4.88 16.20
C VAL A 54 -4.29 -5.94 15.22
N THR A 55 -5.44 -6.55 15.50
CA THR A 55 -6.13 -7.44 14.57
C THR A 55 -7.17 -6.62 13.80
N LEU A 56 -7.19 -6.77 12.48
CA LEU A 56 -8.08 -6.11 11.55
C LEU A 56 -8.92 -7.17 10.82
N SER A 57 -10.23 -6.95 10.75
CA SER A 57 -11.09 -7.69 9.83
C SER A 57 -10.72 -7.40 8.36
N ALA A 58 -11.21 -8.23 7.44
CA ALA A 58 -11.00 -8.02 6.01
C ALA A 58 -11.55 -6.66 5.54
N GLU A 59 -12.69 -6.22 6.08
CA GLU A 59 -13.29 -4.92 5.77
C GLU A 59 -12.43 -3.76 6.28
N GLU A 60 -11.98 -3.80 7.54
CA GLU A 60 -11.10 -2.78 8.11
C GLU A 60 -9.78 -2.68 7.36
N ALA A 61 -9.20 -3.82 6.95
CA ALA A 61 -7.99 -3.86 6.15
C ALA A 61 -8.21 -3.25 4.74
N ALA A 62 -9.37 -3.46 4.13
CA ALA A 62 -9.72 -2.85 2.85
C ALA A 62 -9.87 -1.33 2.96
N TYR A 63 -10.53 -0.83 4.01
CA TYR A 63 -10.63 0.60 4.29
C TYR A 63 -9.26 1.22 4.58
N LEU A 64 -8.42 0.54 5.38
CA LEU A 64 -7.06 0.99 5.67
C LEU A 64 -6.24 1.09 4.39
N LYS A 65 -6.30 0.07 3.52
CA LYS A 65 -5.62 0.09 2.22
C LYS A 65 -6.08 1.28 1.36
N LYS A 66 -7.39 1.54 1.29
CA LYS A 66 -7.94 2.68 0.54
C LYS A 66 -7.42 4.00 1.10
N ALA A 67 -7.50 4.19 2.42
CA ALA A 67 -7.02 5.39 3.09
C ALA A 67 -5.51 5.62 2.87
N LEU A 68 -4.70 4.56 2.91
CA LEU A 68 -3.26 4.64 2.63
C LEU A 68 -2.97 4.99 1.17
N ASN A 69 -3.74 4.47 0.21
CA ASN A 69 -3.57 4.79 -1.21
C ASN A 69 -3.90 6.24 -1.56
N GLU A 70 -4.81 6.87 -0.82
CA GLU A 70 -5.19 8.29 -1.01
C GLU A 70 -4.12 9.26 -0.48
N ARG A 71 -3.12 8.77 0.28
CA ARG A 71 -2.02 9.59 0.78
C ARG A 71 -1.01 9.88 -0.35
N SER A 72 -0.96 11.14 -0.78
CA SER A 72 -0.08 11.63 -1.85
C SER A 72 1.41 11.29 -1.65
N GLU A 73 1.87 11.27 -0.40
CA GLU A 73 3.26 10.95 -0.05
C GLU A 73 3.59 9.46 -0.16
N LEU A 74 2.57 8.58 -0.20
CA LEU A 74 2.73 7.16 -0.44
C LEU A 74 2.61 6.81 -1.93
N CYS A 75 1.94 7.66 -2.72
CA CYS A 75 1.77 7.49 -4.17
C CYS A 75 3.06 7.73 -4.99
N ASN A 76 4.04 8.45 -4.43
CA ASN A 76 5.29 8.83 -5.12
C ASN A 76 6.46 7.83 -4.96
N ARG A 77 6.23 6.53 -5.18
CA ARG A 77 7.36 5.58 -5.32
C ARG A 77 7.32 4.65 -6.52
N SER A 78 6.30 4.72 -7.38
CA SER A 78 6.24 3.88 -8.60
C SER A 78 5.74 4.60 -9.87
N SER A 79 5.82 5.92 -9.95
CA SER A 79 5.57 6.67 -11.18
C SER A 79 6.71 7.64 -11.50
N LYS A 80 7.91 7.10 -11.70
CA LYS A 80 8.75 7.64 -12.78
C LYS A 80 8.25 7.03 -14.10
N THR A 81 7.08 7.47 -14.56
CA THR A 81 6.89 7.59 -16.01
C THR A 81 7.30 9.02 -16.37
N PRO A 82 8.24 9.22 -17.32
CA PRO A 82 8.98 10.46 -17.47
C PRO A 82 8.24 11.61 -18.18
N TYR A 83 6.93 11.55 -18.42
CA TYR A 83 6.23 12.62 -19.14
C TYR A 83 4.79 12.83 -18.64
N PRO A 84 4.48 13.95 -17.96
CA PRO A 84 3.12 14.43 -17.88
C PRO A 84 2.76 15.08 -19.22
N PHE A 85 1.69 14.58 -19.83
CA PHE A 85 0.95 15.19 -20.93
C PHE A 85 0.86 16.72 -20.73
N ASN A 86 1.59 17.48 -21.53
CA ASN A 86 1.68 18.92 -21.37
C ASN A 86 0.43 19.58 -21.98
N TRP A 87 -0.56 19.90 -21.13
CA TRP A 87 -1.79 20.63 -21.53
C TRP A 87 -1.52 22.00 -22.16
N ILE A 88 -0.31 22.54 -22.03
CA ILE A 88 0.11 23.80 -22.66
C ILE A 88 0.21 23.65 -24.19
N LEU A 89 0.50 22.46 -24.72
CA LEU A 89 0.56 22.24 -26.18
C LEU A 89 -0.82 22.18 -26.83
N MET A 90 -1.89 21.86 -26.09
CA MET A 90 -3.25 21.83 -26.63
C MET A 90 -3.88 23.22 -26.80
N LYS A 91 -3.31 24.27 -26.21
CA LYS A 91 -3.75 25.66 -26.47
C LYS A 91 -3.11 26.27 -27.72
N HIS A 92 -1.97 25.75 -28.17
CA HIS A 92 -1.27 26.27 -29.37
C HIS A 92 -1.79 25.69 -30.69
N LEU A 93 -2.55 24.59 -30.68
CA LEU A 93 -3.09 24.00 -31.91
C LEU A 93 -4.32 24.75 -32.48
N VAL A 94 -4.86 25.75 -31.76
CA VAL A 94 -5.98 26.59 -32.26
C VAL A 94 -5.49 27.82 -33.03
N LEU A 95 -4.18 28.13 -33.01
CA LEU A 95 -3.62 29.31 -33.68
C LEU A 95 -2.85 29.02 -34.97
N TYR A 96 -2.59 27.75 -35.30
CA TYR A 96 -1.84 27.39 -36.52
C TYR A 96 -2.70 27.26 -37.79
N SER A 97 -4.03 27.44 -37.70
CA SER A 97 -4.92 27.37 -38.88
C SER A 97 -5.07 28.69 -39.67
N ARG A 98 -4.20 29.70 -39.46
CA ARG A 98 -4.28 31.02 -40.12
C ARG A 98 -2.98 31.49 -40.78
N ARG A 99 -2.13 30.58 -41.24
CA ARG A 99 -0.85 30.96 -41.89
C ARG A 99 -0.59 30.24 -43.23
N PHE A 100 -1.60 29.62 -43.85
CA PHE A 100 -1.43 28.83 -45.08
C PHE A 100 -2.17 29.35 -46.32
N ASP A 101 -2.75 30.56 -46.29
CA ASP A 101 -3.51 31.10 -47.44
C ASP A 101 -2.74 32.14 -48.29
N GLU A 102 -1.48 32.46 -47.99
CA GLU A 102 -0.77 33.61 -48.62
C GLU A 102 0.45 33.26 -49.49
N ALA A 103 0.65 31.99 -49.86
CA ALA A 103 1.86 31.56 -50.58
C ALA A 103 1.61 30.74 -51.87
N ALA A 104 0.50 30.99 -52.57
CA ALA A 104 0.26 30.43 -53.90
C ALA A 104 -0.32 31.51 -54.85
N ALA A 105 0.55 32.41 -55.30
CA ALA A 105 0.38 33.24 -56.48
C ALA A 105 1.63 33.08 -57.36
#